data_AF-A0A5K1BDX2-F1
#
_entry.id   AF-A0A5K1BDX2-F1
#
_cell.length_a   1.000
_cell.length_b   1.000
_cell.length_c   1.000
_cell.angle_alpha   90.00
_cell.angle_beta   90.00
_cell.angle_gamma   90.00
#
_symmetry.space_group_name_H-M   'P 1'
#
loop_
_entity.id
_entity.type
_entity.pdbx_description
1 polymer ?
#
loop_
_entity_poly.entity_id
_entity_poly.type
_entity_poly.pdbx_seq_one_letter_code
_entity_poly.pdbx_strand_id
1 'polypeptide(L)'
;PKIDGKHPRWLHLRIRPSRLHSKGQPKLENLGMVKTRPMMDGRWTLAFRDEQSCKDAEAMVLEEMHLQSKEVETRLKPLLNFDSPTSQDAAIVSLDPSGTTSLPL
;
A
#
# COMPACT_ATOMS: atom_id res chain seq x y z
N PRO A 1 -15.22 -1.88 8.29
CA PRO A 1 -16.45 -2.65 8.55
C PRO A 1 -16.96 -2.28 9.96
N LYS A 2 -18.26 -2.37 10.23
CA LYS A 2 -18.79 -2.15 11.58
C LYS A 2 -20.08 -2.94 11.79
N ILE A 3 -20.14 -3.76 12.83
CA ILE A 3 -21.39 -4.40 13.26
C ILE A 3 -22.40 -3.36 13.76
N ASP A 4 -23.67 -3.51 13.39
CA ASP A 4 -24.74 -2.63 13.87
C ASP A 4 -25.02 -2.82 15.37
N GLY A 5 -25.24 -1.71 16.08
CA GLY A 5 -25.43 -1.73 17.53
C GLY A 5 -26.80 -2.27 17.98
N LYS A 6 -27.80 -2.26 17.10
CA LYS A 6 -29.16 -2.78 17.38
C LYS A 6 -29.36 -4.17 16.77
N HIS A 7 -28.68 -4.46 15.68
CA HIS A 7 -28.78 -5.70 14.91
C HIS A 7 -27.39 -6.37 14.84
N PRO A 8 -27.02 -7.22 15.81
CA PRO A 8 -25.68 -7.82 15.87
C PRO A 8 -25.34 -8.75 14.68
N ARG A 9 -26.35 -9.10 13.87
CA ARG A 9 -26.19 -9.88 12.62
C ARG A 9 -26.01 -9.01 11.38
N TRP A 10 -25.96 -7.68 11.53
CA TRP A 10 -25.83 -6.76 10.41
C TRP A 10 -24.44 -6.13 10.41
N LEU A 11 -23.80 -6.15 9.25
CA LEU A 11 -22.48 -5.56 9.02
C LEU A 11 -22.62 -4.37 8.07
N HIS A 12 -22.26 -3.19 8.56
CA HIS A 12 -22.18 -1.98 7.75
C HIS A 12 -20.83 -1.87 7.06
N LEU A 13 -20.88 -1.70 5.74
CA LEU A 13 -19.72 -1.51 4.86
C LEU A 13 -19.81 -0.16 4.15
N ARG A 14 -18.64 0.42 3.90
CA ARG A 14 -18.48 1.63 3.08
C ARG A 14 -17.53 1.32 1.93
N ILE A 15 -18.09 1.11 0.76
CA ILE A 15 -17.32 0.81 -0.46
C ILE A 15 -17.19 2.09 -1.25
N ARG A 16 -16.01 2.71 -1.18
CA ARG A 16 -15.71 3.86 -2.02
C ARG A 16 -15.28 3.37 -3.40
N PRO A 17 -15.75 4.00 -4.47
CA PRO A 17 -15.18 3.78 -5.80
C PRO A 17 -13.69 4.09 -5.74
N SER A 18 -12.89 3.29 -6.43
CA SER A 18 -11.47 3.59 -6.58
C SER A 18 -11.33 4.96 -7.24
N ARG A 19 -10.67 5.89 -6.55
CA ARG A 19 -10.27 7.19 -7.11
C ARG A 19 -8.97 7.12 -7.89
N LEU A 20 -8.30 5.96 -7.85
CA LEU A 20 -7.19 5.70 -8.75
C LEU A 20 -7.80 5.53 -10.14
N HIS A 21 -7.85 6.61 -10.90
CA HIS A 21 -8.02 6.51 -12.34
C HIS A 21 -6.96 5.51 -12.80
N SER A 22 -7.38 4.34 -13.27
CA SER A 22 -6.47 3.37 -13.85
C SER A 22 -5.87 4.01 -15.10
N LYS A 23 -4.75 4.73 -14.94
CA LYS A 23 -3.96 5.20 -16.07
C LYS A 23 -3.37 3.96 -16.73
N GLY A 24 -4.03 3.48 -17.78
CA GLY A 24 -3.48 2.47 -18.69
C GLY A 24 -3.81 1.01 -18.37
N GLN A 25 -5.08 0.68 -18.10
CA GLN A 25 -5.50 -0.66 -18.53
C GLN A 25 -5.74 -0.59 -20.04
N PRO A 26 -4.99 -1.33 -20.89
CA PRO A 26 -5.40 -1.51 -22.27
C PRO A 26 -6.82 -2.04 -22.22
N LYS A 27 -7.74 -1.39 -22.93
CA LYS A 27 -9.12 -1.85 -23.10
C LYS A 27 -9.07 -3.33 -23.43
N LEU A 28 -9.50 -4.19 -22.50
CA LEU A 28 -9.81 -5.57 -22.80
C LEU A 28 -11.09 -5.52 -23.66
N GLU A 29 -10.89 -5.29 -24.95
CA GLU A 29 -11.95 -4.93 -25.90
C GLU A 29 -12.87 -6.07 -26.29
N ASN A 30 -12.71 -7.28 -25.74
CA ASN A 30 -13.43 -8.47 -26.22
C ASN A 30 -14.09 -9.38 -25.17
N LEU A 31 -14.37 -8.92 -23.94
CA LEU A 31 -15.23 -9.69 -23.04
C LEU A 31 -16.29 -8.81 -22.38
N GLY A 32 -17.44 -8.69 -23.05
CA GLY A 32 -18.71 -8.23 -22.49
C GLY A 32 -18.61 -6.92 -21.70
N MET A 33 -18.78 -5.79 -22.38
CA MET A 33 -18.84 -4.46 -21.78
C MET A 33 -20.00 -4.39 -20.77
N VAL A 34 -19.78 -4.85 -19.55
CA VAL A 34 -20.65 -4.58 -18.42
C VAL A 34 -20.52 -3.07 -18.23
N LYS A 35 -21.53 -2.33 -18.67
CA LYS A 35 -21.71 -0.92 -18.31
C LYS A 35 -21.53 -0.85 -16.80
N THR A 36 -20.35 -0.46 -16.36
CA THR A 36 -20.03 -0.24 -14.96
C THR A 36 -20.93 0.90 -14.53
N ARG A 37 -22.09 0.53 -13.97
CA ARG A 37 -22.99 1.48 -13.32
C ARG A 37 -22.10 2.33 -12.41
N PRO A 38 -22.29 3.67 -12.38
CA PRO A 38 -21.51 4.51 -11.50
C PRO A 38 -21.59 3.89 -10.11
N MET A 39 -20.45 3.36 -9.66
CA MET A 39 -20.31 2.66 -8.40
C MET A 39 -20.63 3.74 -7.37
N MET A 40 -21.88 3.79 -6.91
CA MET A 40 -22.28 4.82 -5.96
C MET A 40 -21.48 4.56 -4.69
N ASP A 41 -21.03 5.62 -4.01
CA ASP A 41 -20.38 5.49 -2.71
C ASP A 41 -21.29 4.64 -1.81
N GLY A 42 -20.85 3.40 -1.63
CA GLY A 42 -21.75 2.34 -1.28
C GLY A 42 -21.81 2.26 0.22
N ARG A 43 -22.86 2.79 0.83
CA ARG A 43 -23.27 2.33 2.15
C ARG A 43 -24.02 1.01 1.95
N TRP A 44 -23.37 -0.09 2.30
CA TRP A 44 -23.95 -1.42 2.21
C TRP A 44 -24.21 -1.94 3.62
N THR A 45 -25.30 -2.67 3.78
CA THR A 45 -25.59 -3.44 4.98
C THR A 45 -25.75 -4.88 4.56
N LEU A 46 -24.88 -5.75 5.08
CA LEU A 46 -24.99 -7.20 4.88
C LEU A 46 -25.68 -7.80 6.10
N ALA A 47 -26.71 -8.61 5.90
CA ALA A 47 -27.39 -9.32 6.96
C ALA A 47 -26.98 -10.80 6.94
N PHE A 48 -26.52 -11.30 8.08
CA PHE A 48 -26.06 -12.67 8.25
C PHE A 48 -27.12 -13.54 8.95
N ARG A 49 -26.97 -14.86 8.80
CA ARG A 49 -27.84 -15.85 9.44
C ARG A 49 -27.73 -15.80 10.97
N ASP A 50 -26.51 -15.65 11.46
CA ASP A 50 -26.16 -15.66 12.88
C ASP A 50 -25.08 -14.61 13.18
N GLU A 51 -24.87 -14.34 14.48
CA GLU A 51 -23.91 -13.34 14.94
C GLU A 51 -22.46 -13.75 14.73
N GLN A 52 -22.16 -15.05 14.76
CA GLN A 52 -20.80 -15.54 14.57
C GLN A 52 -20.37 -15.34 13.13
N SER A 53 -21.22 -15.70 12.16
CA SER A 53 -21.00 -15.41 10.74
C SER A 53 -20.78 -13.92 10.46
N CYS A 54 -21.47 -13.03 11.18
CA CYS A 54 -21.28 -11.58 11.08
C CYS A 54 -19.90 -11.14 11.60
N LYS A 55 -19.47 -11.67 12.76
CA LYS A 55 -18.15 -11.41 13.35
C LYS A 55 -17.02 -11.95 12.50
N ASP A 56 -17.16 -13.16 11.98
CA ASP A 56 -16.17 -13.79 11.10
C ASP A 56 -16.00 -12.97 9.81
N ALA A 57 -17.10 -12.49 9.23
CA ALA A 57 -17.06 -11.61 8.07
C ALA A 57 -16.44 -10.24 8.40
N GLU A 58 -16.70 -9.67 9.58
CA GLU A 58 -16.05 -8.44 10.04
C GLU A 58 -14.53 -8.63 10.15
N ALA A 59 -14.09 -9.72 10.79
CA ALA A 59 -12.68 -10.07 10.96
C ALA A 59 -11.98 -10.27 9.60
N MET A 60 -12.60 -11.01 8.69
CA MET A 60 -12.08 -11.23 7.34
C MET A 60 -11.86 -9.91 6.58
N VAL A 61 -12.83 -8.99 6.63
CA VAL A 61 -12.69 -7.69 5.97
C VAL A 61 -11.61 -6.83 6.63
N LEU A 62 -11.48 -6.87 7.96
CA LEU A 62 -10.43 -6.14 8.66
C LEU A 62 -9.04 -6.66 8.30
N GLU A 63 -8.86 -7.97 8.22
CA GLU A 63 -7.59 -8.59 7.85
C GLU A 63 -7.20 -8.23 6.41
N GLU A 64 -8.12 -8.36 5.45
CA GLU A 64 -7.87 -7.97 4.06
C GLU A 64 -7.52 -6.49 3.94
N MET A 65 -8.20 -5.61 4.68
CA MET A 65 -7.85 -4.19 4.72
C MET A 65 -6.44 -3.95 5.28
N HIS A 66 -6.04 -4.69 6.31
CA HIS A 66 -4.70 -4.61 6.88
C HIS A 66 -3.64 -5.06 5.86
N LEU A 67 -3.85 -6.21 5.20
CA LEU A 67 -2.95 -6.74 4.18
C LEU A 67 -2.80 -5.78 2.99
N GLN A 68 -3.91 -5.21 2.50
CA GLN A 68 -3.88 -4.21 1.43
C GLN A 68 -3.11 -2.95 1.85
N SER A 69 -3.30 -2.47 3.09
CA SER A 69 -2.57 -1.31 3.59
C SER A 69 -1.06 -1.58 3.69
N LYS A 70 -0.69 -2.75 4.22
CA LYS A 70 0.70 -3.19 4.35
C LYS A 70 1.38 -3.33 2.99
N GLU A 71 0.66 -3.85 1.99
CA GLU A 71 1.17 -3.97 0.63
C GLU A 71 1.42 -2.60 0.01
N VAL A 72 0.49 -1.65 0.18
CA VAL A 72 0.67 -0.27 -0.29
C VAL A 72 1.88 0.37 0.39
N GLU A 73 2.00 0.24 1.71
CA GLU A 73 3.16 0.75 2.45
C GLU A 73 4.46 0.16 1.91
N THR A 74 4.52 -1.16 1.75
CA THR A 74 5.71 -1.87 1.26
C THR A 74 6.11 -1.40 -0.14
N ARG A 75 5.15 -1.17 -1.04
CA ARG A 75 5.40 -0.67 -2.40
C ARG A 75 5.82 0.79 -2.44
N LEU A 76 5.28 1.62 -1.54
CA LEU A 76 5.59 3.04 -1.51
C LEU A 76 6.87 3.36 -0.74
N LYS A 77 7.27 2.50 0.22
CA LYS A 77 8.45 2.73 1.06
C LYS A 77 9.73 3.06 0.27
N PRO A 78 10.10 2.34 -0.81
CA PRO A 78 11.28 2.68 -1.61
C PRO A 78 11.17 4.02 -2.35
N LEU A 79 9.95 4.46 -2.68
CA LEU A 79 9.70 5.71 -3.40
C LEU A 79 9.67 6.93 -2.47
N LEU A 80 9.36 6.70 -1.20
CA LEU A 80 9.27 7.72 -0.16
C LEU A 80 10.56 7.83 0.68
N ASN A 81 11.46 6.85 0.58
CA ASN A 81 12.81 6.97 1.12
C ASN A 81 13.58 8.00 0.29
N PHE A 82 13.45 9.28 0.67
CA PHE A 82 14.29 10.39 0.20
C PHE A 82 15.71 10.29 0.78
N ASP A 83 16.30 9.09 0.78
CA ASP A 83 17.73 8.96 0.99
C ASP A 83 18.42 9.42 -0.30
N SER A 84 18.37 10.73 -0.54
CA SER A 84 19.39 11.40 -1.31
C SER A 84 20.71 11.22 -0.56
N PRO A 85 21.72 10.53 -1.12
CA PRO A 85 23.08 10.70 -0.65
C PRO A 85 23.55 12.09 -1.08
N THR A 86 23.08 13.13 -0.40
CA THR A 86 23.57 14.48 -0.67
C THR A 86 24.93 14.62 0.00
N SER A 87 25.96 14.54 -0.86
CA SER A 87 27.35 14.96 -0.66
C SER A 87 28.28 14.06 0.16
N GLN A 88 29.09 13.31 -0.60
CA GLN A 88 30.56 13.42 -0.62
C GLN A 88 31.26 13.66 0.73
N ASP A 89 31.63 12.56 1.41
CA ASP A 89 32.97 12.47 2.03
C ASP A 89 33.88 11.68 1.09
N ALA A 90 34.16 12.29 -0.06
CA ALA A 90 35.35 11.98 -0.84
C ALA A 90 36.44 12.96 -0.41
N ALA A 91 37.07 12.70 0.74
CA ALA A 91 38.28 13.40 1.16
C ALA A 91 39.34 12.38 1.62
N ILE A 92 40.08 11.90 0.62
CA ILE A 92 41.53 11.66 0.63
C ILE A 92 42.04 10.52 1.53
N VAL A 93 42.43 9.44 0.85
CA VAL A 93 43.47 8.50 1.29
C VAL A 93 44.73 9.29 1.64
N SER A 94 45.05 9.37 2.93
CA SER A 94 46.34 9.90 3.40
C SER A 94 47.42 8.85 3.15
N LEU A 95 47.99 8.86 1.94
CA LEU A 95 49.30 8.27 1.68
C LEU A 95 50.33 9.17 2.38
N ASP A 96 51.01 8.63 3.38
CA ASP A 96 52.25 9.20 3.91
C ASP A 96 53.41 8.65 3.06
N PRO A 97 54.05 9.44 2.19
CA PRO A 97 55.36 9.12 1.70
C PRO A 97 56.37 9.80 2.63
N SER A 98 56.76 9.11 3.70
CA SER A 98 57.94 9.49 4.47
C SER A 98 59.15 9.32 3.56
N GLY A 99 59.44 10.40 2.82
CA GLY A 99 60.66 10.62 2.11
C GLY A 99 61.79 10.72 3.11
N THR A 100 62.56 9.64 3.25
CA THR A 100 63.96 9.75 3.64
C THR A 100 64.79 9.75 2.37
N THR A 101 65.06 10.95 1.88
CA THR A 101 66.13 11.22 0.92
C THR A 101 67.47 10.91 1.59
N SER A 102 68.16 9.87 1.12
CA SER A 102 69.60 9.72 1.32
C SER A 102 70.27 9.87 -0.05
N LEU A 103 71.11 10.89 -0.18
CA LEU A 103 71.97 11.17 -1.33
C LEU A 103 73.43 10.75 -1.01
N PRO A 104 74.31 10.63 -2.02
CA PRO A 104 75.20 9.47 -2.18
C PRO A 104 76.66 9.71 -1.76
N LEU A 105 77.38 8.60 -1.55
CA LEU A 105 78.76 8.42 -2.04
C LEU A 105 78.98 6.94 -2.40
#